data_AF-A0A936AQH7-F1
#
_entry.id   AF-A0A936AQH7-F1
#
_cell.length_a   1.000
_cell.length_b   1.000
_cell.length_c   1.000
_cell.angle_alpha   90.00
_cell.angle_beta   90.00
_cell.angle_gamma   90.00
#
_symmetry.space_group_name_H-M   'P 1'
#
loop_
_entity.id
_entity.type
_entity.pdbx_description
1 polymer ?
#
loop_
_entity_poly.entity_id
_entity_poly.type
_entity_poly.pdbx_seq_one_letter_code
_entity_poly.pdbx_strand_id
1 'polypeptide(L)'
;MKSPVMFYVKTTTTSTTWKFIAPALLVLAAAFSQSVFAQETKEKEKAEQQEQQPTFKFGTMLITVPVVVTDRYGRFVTGLNRNDFSVYEDGASQKIETFSSIESPFSVALLIDTSRSTQNKLAAIRKAALAFIKQLQPRDRVMVVTFDEKVRFVSEFTNDPPNWNVL
;
A
#
# COMPACT_ATOMS: atom_id res chain seq x y z
N MET A 1 -24.82 -1.57 12.08
CA MET A 1 -23.59 -0.86 12.45
C MET A 1 -22.40 -1.64 11.92
N LYS A 2 -21.61 -1.08 11.00
CA LYS A 2 -20.34 -1.67 10.55
C LYS A 2 -19.26 -1.22 11.55
N SER A 3 -18.60 -2.17 12.20
CA SER A 3 -17.46 -1.85 13.08
C SER A 3 -16.24 -1.55 12.22
N PRO A 4 -15.48 -0.47 12.48
CA PRO A 4 -14.26 -0.17 11.74
C PRO A 4 -13.20 -1.25 12.00
N VAL A 5 -12.47 -1.65 10.96
CA VAL A 5 -11.34 -2.58 11.06
C VAL A 5 -10.09 -1.76 11.37
N MET A 6 -9.54 -1.91 12.57
CA MET A 6 -8.29 -1.25 12.96
C MET A 6 -7.07 -2.11 12.61
N PHE A 7 -6.10 -1.51 11.93
CA PHE A 7 -4.80 -2.11 11.68
C PHE A 7 -3.72 -1.29 12.40
N TYR A 8 -2.84 -1.97 13.13
CA TYR A 8 -1.68 -1.37 13.77
C TYR A 8 -0.45 -1.66 12.91
N VAL A 9 0.19 -0.61 12.39
CA VAL A 9 1.51 -0.73 11.75
C VAL A 9 2.54 -0.22 12.76
N LYS A 10 3.52 -1.07 13.08
CA LYS A 10 4.66 -0.71 13.92
C LYS A 10 5.84 -0.45 13.01
N THR A 11 6.24 0.80 12.88
CA THR A 11 7.51 1.16 12.20
C THR A 11 8.49 1.62 13.28
N THR A 12 9.79 1.58 12.97
CA THR A 12 10.83 2.05 13.87
C THR A 12 11.55 3.18 13.17
N THR A 13 11.31 4.41 13.61
CA THR A 13 12.03 5.60 13.14
C THR A 13 13.00 6.07 14.22
N THR A 14 14.29 6.04 13.92
CA THR A 14 15.35 6.53 14.81
C THR A 14 15.62 8.01 14.50
N SER A 15 15.28 8.93 15.40
CA SER A 15 15.62 10.36 15.24
C SER A 15 16.74 10.78 16.19
N THR A 16 17.80 11.38 15.66
CA THR A 16 18.91 11.98 16.44
C THR A 16 18.75 13.50 16.47
N THR A 17 18.80 14.13 17.65
CA THR A 17 18.64 15.58 17.86
C THR A 17 19.82 16.20 18.61
N TRP A 18 20.30 17.38 18.21
CA TRP A 18 21.21 18.21 19.01
C TRP A 18 20.62 19.62 19.22
N LYS A 19 20.78 20.17 20.44
CA LYS A 19 20.29 21.48 20.89
C LYS A 19 21.47 22.44 21.08
N PHE A 20 21.35 23.70 20.66
CA PHE A 20 22.28 24.77 21.07
C PHE A 20 21.51 26.00 21.59
N ILE A 21 22.09 26.61 22.64
CA ILE A 21 21.59 27.71 23.46
C ILE A 21 22.42 28.96 23.10
N ALA A 22 21.79 30.14 22.99
CA ALA A 22 22.45 31.45 22.88
C ALA A 22 22.42 32.20 24.23
N PRO A 23 23.42 33.06 24.53
CA PRO A 23 23.22 34.54 24.56
C PRO A 23 24.53 35.31 24.22
N ALA A 24 24.75 36.64 24.33
CA ALA A 24 24.05 37.91 24.09
C ALA A 24 25.03 39.05 24.54
N LEU A 25 25.10 40.20 23.82
CA LEU A 25 25.63 41.55 24.17
C LEU A 25 27.13 41.77 24.56
N LEU A 26 27.81 42.77 23.94
CA LEU A 26 28.11 44.12 24.52
C LEU A 26 29.08 44.98 23.64
N VAL A 27 28.81 46.30 23.63
CA VAL A 27 29.67 47.47 23.38
C VAL A 27 29.63 48.17 22.00
N LEU A 28 29.04 49.36 22.09
CA LEU A 28 28.85 50.49 21.20
C LEU A 28 30.06 51.45 21.28
N ALA A 29 30.28 52.25 20.23
CA ALA A 29 31.03 53.51 20.19
C ALA A 29 32.55 53.48 19.92
N ALA A 30 32.94 53.43 18.64
CA ALA A 30 34.14 54.11 18.16
C ALA A 30 33.98 54.57 16.71
N ALA A 31 34.27 55.86 16.49
CA ALA A 31 34.74 56.43 15.24
C ALA A 31 33.74 56.57 14.07
N PHE A 32 32.88 57.58 14.22
CA PHE A 32 32.08 58.31 13.23
C PHE A 32 32.85 58.89 12.02
N SER A 33 34.11 58.52 11.76
CA SER A 33 34.99 59.10 10.70
C SER A 33 35.23 58.20 9.48
N GLN A 34 34.57 57.06 9.37
CA GLN A 34 34.70 56.15 8.21
C GLN A 34 33.55 56.30 7.18
N SER A 35 32.62 57.21 7.42
CA SER A 35 31.27 57.14 6.85
C SER A 35 31.11 57.60 5.40
N VAL A 36 32.15 58.08 4.71
CA VAL A 36 32.02 58.57 3.31
C VAL A 36 32.77 57.70 2.30
N PHE A 37 33.88 57.04 2.66
CA PHE A 37 34.65 56.21 1.73
C PHE A 37 34.29 54.71 1.78
N ALA A 38 33.60 54.26 2.85
CA ALA A 38 33.16 52.87 3.00
C ALA A 38 31.82 52.56 2.30
N GLN A 39 31.21 53.52 1.60
CA GLN A 39 29.89 53.36 1.02
C GLN A 39 29.91 52.84 -0.43
N GLU A 40 31.04 52.95 -1.13
CA GLU A 40 31.18 52.43 -2.51
C GLU A 40 31.44 50.91 -2.56
N THR A 41 31.99 50.33 -1.49
CA THR A 41 32.12 48.86 -1.35
C THR A 41 30.86 48.18 -0.81
N LYS A 42 29.99 48.92 -0.11
CA LYS A 42 28.79 48.38 0.54
C LYS A 42 27.69 47.93 -0.43
N GLU A 43 27.72 48.39 -1.67
CA GLU A 43 26.68 48.04 -2.66
C GLU A 43 27.04 46.80 -3.49
N LYS A 44 28.33 46.44 -3.60
CA LYS A 44 28.77 45.17 -4.23
C LYS A 44 28.73 43.97 -3.28
N GLU A 45 28.86 44.19 -1.97
CA GLU A 45 28.84 43.09 -0.99
C GLU A 45 27.42 42.67 -0.56
N LYS A 46 26.42 43.54 -0.79
CA LYS A 46 25.00 43.22 -0.49
C LYS A 46 24.35 42.26 -1.51
N ALA A 47 24.99 42.02 -2.65
CA ALA A 47 24.48 41.12 -3.68
C ALA A 47 24.89 39.65 -3.49
N GLU A 48 25.86 39.34 -2.61
CA GLU A 48 26.32 37.96 -2.36
C GLU A 48 25.87 37.38 -1.01
N GLN A 49 25.16 38.15 -0.19
CA GLN A 49 24.55 37.67 1.07
C GLN A 49 23.02 37.57 0.97
N GLN A 50 22.50 37.10 -0.16
CA GLN A 50 21.28 36.28 -0.08
C GLN A 50 21.70 34.91 0.41
N GLU A 51 21.79 34.82 1.74
CA GLU A 51 21.89 33.57 2.50
C GLU A 51 21.05 32.52 1.81
N GLN A 52 21.72 31.46 1.36
CA GLN A 52 21.09 30.17 1.09
C GLN A 52 20.36 29.79 2.38
N GLN A 53 19.08 30.16 2.48
CA GLN A 53 18.23 29.68 3.55
C GLN A 53 18.36 28.16 3.52
N PRO A 54 18.73 27.51 4.64
CA PRO A 54 18.85 26.06 4.66
C PRO A 54 17.49 25.48 4.30
N THR A 55 17.34 25.04 3.04
CA THR A 55 16.15 24.35 2.59
C THR A 55 16.12 23.01 3.32
N PHE A 56 15.31 22.94 4.37
CA PHE A 56 14.97 21.69 5.03
C PHE A 56 14.19 20.82 4.06
N LYS A 57 14.88 19.84 3.44
CA LYS A 57 14.25 18.82 2.61
C LYS A 57 13.64 17.76 3.53
N PHE A 58 12.34 17.83 3.75
CA PHE A 58 11.59 16.72 4.33
C PHE A 58 11.33 15.67 3.25
N GLY A 59 11.89 14.47 3.42
CA GLY A 59 11.56 13.32 2.59
C GLY A 59 10.32 12.63 3.12
N THR A 60 9.20 12.70 2.40
CA THR A 60 8.02 11.90 2.71
C THR A 60 8.17 10.53 2.07
N MET A 61 8.13 9.47 2.89
CA MET A 61 8.15 8.08 2.39
C MET A 61 6.71 7.57 2.30
N LEU A 62 6.28 7.18 1.09
CA LEU A 62 5.00 6.50 0.88
C LEU A 62 5.22 4.99 1.00
N ILE A 63 4.43 4.33 1.85
CA ILE A 63 4.45 2.87 2.04
C ILE A 63 3.12 2.30 1.55
N THR A 64 3.17 1.19 0.79
CA THR A 64 1.98 0.44 0.39
C THR A 64 1.66 -0.61 1.44
N VAL A 65 0.43 -0.59 1.96
CA VAL A 65 -0.06 -1.56 2.95
C VAL A 65 -1.14 -2.43 2.31
N PRO A 66 -0.87 -3.71 1.99
CA PRO A 66 -1.89 -4.62 1.48
C PRO A 66 -2.84 -5.03 2.60
N VAL A 67 -4.15 -4.98 2.34
CA VAL A 67 -5.19 -5.27 3.33
C VAL A 67 -6.22 -6.25 2.75
N VAL A 68 -6.59 -7.26 3.54
CA VAL A 68 -7.67 -8.20 3.24
C VAL A 68 -8.66 -8.16 4.39
N VAL A 69 -9.95 -7.96 4.06
CA VAL A 69 -11.03 -7.91 5.06
C VAL A 69 -11.98 -9.08 4.85
N THR A 70 -12.19 -9.86 5.91
CA THR A 70 -13.13 -10.99 5.92
C THR A 70 -14.17 -10.84 7.02
N ASP A 71 -15.34 -11.44 6.80
CA ASP A 71 -16.36 -11.58 7.84
C ASP A 71 -16.06 -12.75 8.78
N ARG A 72 -16.93 -12.94 9.79
CA ARG A 72 -16.81 -14.04 10.77
C ARG A 72 -16.87 -15.45 10.16
N TYR A 73 -17.30 -15.58 8.91
CA TYR A 73 -17.41 -16.84 8.17
C TYR A 73 -16.27 -17.01 7.16
N GLY A 74 -15.28 -16.10 7.15
CA GLY A 74 -14.14 -16.12 6.24
C GLY A 74 -14.44 -15.62 4.83
N ARG A 75 -15.60 -14.99 4.59
CA ARG A 75 -15.96 -14.44 3.28
C ARG A 75 -15.36 -13.05 3.12
N PHE A 76 -14.83 -12.73 1.94
CA PHE A 76 -14.31 -11.39 1.66
C PHE A 76 -15.41 -10.33 1.75
N VAL A 77 -15.10 -9.23 2.43
CA VAL A 77 -15.98 -8.06 2.49
C VAL A 77 -15.68 -7.17 1.29
N THR A 78 -16.67 -6.98 0.42
CA THR A 78 -16.56 -6.17 -0.80
C THR A 78 -17.15 -4.77 -0.62
N GLY A 79 -16.83 -3.86 -1.55
CA GLY A 79 -17.39 -2.50 -1.57
C GLY A 79 -16.92 -1.61 -0.41
N LEU A 80 -15.76 -1.92 0.18
CA LEU A 80 -15.12 -1.05 1.17
C LEU A 80 -14.48 0.14 0.46
N ASN A 81 -14.67 1.32 1.03
CA ASN A 81 -14.08 2.55 0.55
C ASN A 81 -13.04 3.06 1.54
N ARG A 82 -12.26 4.05 1.12
CA ARG A 82 -11.22 4.69 1.93
C ARG A 82 -11.66 5.08 3.35
N ASN A 83 -12.90 5.53 3.52
CA ASN A 83 -13.41 6.02 4.80
C ASN A 83 -13.76 4.88 5.78
N ASP A 84 -13.77 3.63 5.32
CA ASP A 84 -13.93 2.45 6.17
C ASP A 84 -12.61 2.07 6.89
N PHE A 85 -11.51 2.78 6.59
CA PHE A 85 -10.18 2.50 7.12
C PHE A 85 -9.60 3.69 7.88
N SER A 86 -8.79 3.38 8.90
CA SER A 86 -7.92 4.33 9.59
C SER A 86 -6.57 3.68 9.78
N VAL A 87 -5.51 4.37 9.37
CA VAL A 87 -4.13 3.89 9.51
C VAL A 87 -3.49 4.61 10.68
N TYR A 88 -2.81 3.87 11.53
CA TYR A 88 -2.04 4.41 12.63
C TYR A 88 -0.61 3.86 12.58
N GLU A 89 0.34 4.74 12.86
CA GLU A 89 1.76 4.42 13.02
C GLU A 89 2.18 4.93 14.40
N ASP A 90 2.65 4.01 15.25
CA ASP A 90 3.02 4.30 16.65
C ASP A 90 1.94 5.06 17.44
N GLY A 91 0.67 4.79 17.12
CA GLY A 91 -0.49 5.42 17.76
C GLY A 91 -0.89 6.78 17.17
N ALA A 92 -0.09 7.36 16.27
CA ALA A 92 -0.46 8.56 15.52
C ALA A 92 -1.27 8.21 14.26
N SER A 93 -2.36 8.93 14.00
CA SER A 93 -3.16 8.72 12.79
C SER A 93 -2.39 9.18 11.56
N GLN A 94 -2.31 8.31 10.56
CA GLN A 94 -1.65 8.57 9.29
C GLN A 94 -2.68 8.85 8.20
N LYS A 95 -2.39 9.86 7.39
CA LYS A 95 -3.19 10.16 6.20
C LYS A 95 -2.94 9.06 5.17
N ILE A 96 -3.99 8.33 4.82
CA ILE A 96 -4.00 7.57 3.57
C ILE A 96 -3.82 8.61 2.47
N GLU A 97 -2.90 8.43 1.51
CA GLU A 97 -2.76 9.32 0.34
C GLU A 97 -3.48 8.68 -0.86
N THR A 98 -3.15 7.42 -1.16
CA THR A 98 -3.77 6.63 -2.22
C THR A 98 -4.56 5.47 -1.62
N PHE A 99 -5.76 5.22 -2.15
CA PHE A 99 -6.57 4.04 -1.85
C PHE A 99 -6.98 3.38 -3.15
N SER A 100 -6.66 2.10 -3.31
CA SER A 100 -7.14 1.27 -4.41
C SER A 100 -7.77 0.02 -3.84
N SER A 101 -9.01 -0.24 -4.25
CA SER A 101 -9.62 -1.56 -4.07
C SER A 101 -9.29 -2.37 -5.32
N ILE A 102 -8.76 -3.58 -5.14
CA ILE A 102 -8.59 -4.51 -6.25
C ILE A 102 -9.99 -5.11 -6.52
N GLU A 103 -10.84 -4.32 -7.17
CA GLU A 103 -12.08 -4.79 -7.81
C GLU A 103 -11.82 -5.12 -9.29
N SER A 104 -10.54 -5.28 -9.67
CA SER A 104 -10.19 -5.70 -11.02
C SER A 104 -10.61 -7.16 -11.19
N PRO A 105 -11.37 -7.49 -12.25
CA PRO A 105 -11.66 -8.86 -12.58
C PRO A 105 -10.37 -9.66 -12.67
N PHE A 106 -10.40 -10.90 -12.17
CA PHE A 106 -9.26 -11.80 -12.24
C PHE A 106 -9.62 -13.08 -12.99
N SER A 107 -8.57 -13.78 -13.44
CA SER A 107 -8.67 -15.06 -14.14
C SER A 107 -7.97 -16.14 -13.32
N VAL A 108 -8.66 -17.25 -13.02
CA VAL A 108 -8.12 -18.37 -12.24
C VAL A 108 -8.06 -19.63 -13.09
N ALA A 109 -6.92 -20.31 -13.08
CA ALA A 109 -6.79 -21.67 -13.59
C ALA A 109 -6.86 -22.66 -12.41
N LEU A 110 -7.89 -23.51 -12.39
CA LEU A 110 -8.05 -24.56 -11.39
C LEU A 110 -7.54 -25.89 -11.93
N LEU A 111 -6.42 -26.36 -11.38
CA LEU A 111 -5.81 -27.64 -11.76
C LEU A 111 -6.27 -28.73 -10.79
N ILE A 112 -6.95 -29.75 -11.31
CA ILE A 112 -7.53 -30.86 -10.55
C ILE A 112 -6.81 -32.16 -10.87
N ASP A 113 -6.21 -32.77 -9.85
CA ASP A 113 -5.57 -34.09 -9.95
C ASP A 113 -6.64 -35.20 -10.05
N THR A 114 -6.65 -35.91 -11.18
CA THR A 114 -7.53 -37.06 -11.46
C THR A 114 -6.78 -38.39 -11.46
N SER A 115 -5.57 -38.44 -10.88
CA SER A 115 -4.77 -39.65 -10.75
C SER A 115 -5.47 -40.72 -9.89
N ARG A 116 -5.02 -41.97 -10.03
CA ARG A 116 -5.59 -43.11 -9.28
C ARG A 116 -5.62 -42.89 -7.77
N SER A 117 -4.66 -42.14 -7.23
CA SER A 117 -4.57 -41.85 -5.79
C SER A 117 -5.69 -40.94 -5.26
N THR A 118 -6.32 -40.14 -6.14
CA THR A 118 -7.37 -39.19 -5.77
C THR A 118 -8.78 -39.69 -6.04
N GLN A 119 -8.96 -40.90 -6.61
CA GLN A 119 -10.28 -41.45 -7.00
C GLN A 119 -11.32 -41.37 -5.89
N ASN A 120 -10.97 -41.80 -4.67
CA ASN A 120 -11.88 -41.78 -3.52
C ASN A 120 -12.20 -40.37 -3.00
N LYS A 121 -11.47 -39.36 -3.46
CA LYS A 121 -11.60 -37.94 -3.07
C LYS A 121 -12.18 -37.07 -4.19
N LEU A 122 -12.29 -37.59 -5.42
CA LEU A 122 -12.74 -36.82 -6.59
C LEU A 122 -14.09 -36.12 -6.36
N ALA A 123 -15.04 -36.80 -5.72
CA ALA A 123 -16.34 -36.21 -5.41
C ALA A 123 -16.21 -35.00 -4.45
N ALA A 124 -15.34 -35.10 -3.44
CA ALA A 124 -15.08 -34.02 -2.51
C ALA A 124 -14.32 -32.85 -3.18
N ILE A 125 -13.32 -33.15 -4.01
CA ILE A 125 -12.56 -32.16 -4.78
C ILE A 125 -13.50 -31.41 -5.73
N ARG A 126 -14.36 -32.12 -6.46
CA ARG A 126 -15.37 -31.53 -7.35
C ARG A 126 -16.34 -30.62 -6.58
N LYS A 127 -16.80 -31.06 -5.40
CA LYS A 127 -17.67 -30.25 -4.54
C LYS A 127 -16.98 -28.96 -4.07
N ALA A 128 -15.71 -29.03 -3.68
CA ALA A 128 -14.93 -27.87 -3.28
C ALA A 128 -14.68 -26.91 -4.44
N ALA A 129 -14.32 -27.43 -5.62
CA ALA A 129 -14.14 -26.66 -6.84
C ALA A 129 -15.43 -25.89 -7.21
N LEU A 130 -16.58 -26.56 -7.17
CA LEU A 130 -17.89 -25.94 -7.40
C LEU A 130 -18.19 -24.84 -6.37
N ALA A 131 -17.89 -25.08 -5.09
CA ALA A 131 -18.09 -24.09 -4.04
C ALA A 131 -17.22 -22.84 -4.25
N PHE A 132 -15.98 -23.03 -4.69
CA PHE A 132 -15.06 -21.94 -5.04
C PHE A 132 -15.57 -21.12 -6.25
N ILE A 133 -15.95 -21.79 -7.34
CA ILE A 133 -16.44 -21.12 -8.56
C ILE A 133 -17.70 -20.30 -8.26
N LYS A 134 -18.56 -20.76 -7.35
CA LYS A 134 -19.76 -20.01 -6.91
C LYS A 134 -19.46 -18.73 -6.13
N GLN A 135 -18.22 -18.52 -5.67
CA GLN A 135 -17.81 -17.30 -4.97
C GLN A 135 -17.22 -16.24 -5.92
N LEU A 136 -16.94 -16.62 -7.17
CA LEU A 136 -16.42 -15.71 -8.19
C LEU A 136 -17.46 -14.64 -8.54
N GLN A 137 -16.98 -13.42 -8.80
CA GLN A 137 -17.83 -12.32 -9.27
C GLN A 137 -18.20 -12.54 -10.74
N PRO A 138 -19.30 -11.93 -11.24
CA PRO A 138 -19.73 -12.10 -12.64
C PRO A 138 -18.66 -11.73 -13.69
N ARG A 139 -17.66 -10.92 -13.34
CA ARG A 139 -16.58 -10.52 -14.24
C ARG A 139 -15.34 -11.41 -14.15
N ASP A 140 -15.24 -12.24 -13.12
CA ASP A 140 -14.12 -13.16 -12.93
C ASP A 140 -14.26 -14.34 -13.89
N ARG A 141 -13.12 -14.89 -14.33
CA ARG A 141 -13.09 -16.00 -15.28
C ARG A 141 -12.37 -17.18 -14.66
N VAL A 142 -12.90 -18.38 -14.87
CA VAL A 142 -12.27 -19.63 -14.43
C VAL A 142 -11.99 -20.53 -15.62
N MET A 143 -10.83 -21.18 -15.59
CA MET A 143 -10.45 -22.27 -16.47
C MET A 143 -10.26 -23.52 -15.61
N VAL A 144 -10.95 -24.62 -15.92
CA VAL A 144 -10.73 -25.89 -15.24
C VAL A 144 -9.86 -26.80 -16.09
N VAL A 145 -8.77 -27.28 -15.50
CA VAL A 145 -7.82 -28.21 -16.11
C VAL A 145 -7.71 -29.43 -15.22
N THR A 146 -7.72 -30.61 -15.81
CA THR A 146 -7.43 -31.85 -15.09
C THR A 146 -6.15 -32.47 -15.55
N PHE A 147 -5.52 -33.20 -14.65
CA PHE A 147 -4.28 -33.89 -14.97
C PHE A 147 -4.21 -35.25 -14.28
N ASP A 148 -3.70 -36.22 -15.02
CA ASP A 148 -3.21 -37.51 -14.55
C ASP A 148 -1.93 -37.87 -15.34
N GLU A 149 -1.96 -38.92 -16.16
CA GLU A 149 -0.93 -39.18 -17.18
C GLU A 149 -0.99 -38.15 -18.32
N LYS A 150 -2.14 -37.50 -18.52
CA LYS A 150 -2.33 -36.45 -19.54
C LYS A 150 -3.00 -35.23 -18.94
N VAL A 151 -2.69 -34.06 -19.50
CA VAL A 151 -3.38 -32.80 -19.19
C VAL A 151 -4.61 -32.67 -20.09
N ARG A 152 -5.77 -32.35 -19.52
CA ARG A 152 -7.02 -32.12 -20.25
C ARG A 152 -7.65 -30.81 -19.82
N PHE A 153 -7.95 -29.95 -20.79
CA PHE A 153 -8.73 -28.73 -20.57
C PHE A 153 -10.21 -29.09 -20.55
N VAL A 154 -10.86 -28.88 -19.40
CA VAL A 154 -12.31 -29.11 -19.22
C VAL A 154 -13.10 -27.92 -19.78
N SER A 155 -12.51 -26.74 -19.69
CA SER A 155 -13.07 -25.46 -20.15
C SER A 155 -11.93 -24.52 -20.49
N GLU A 156 -12.18 -23.57 -21.40
CA GLU A 156 -11.39 -22.35 -21.55
C GLU A 156 -11.71 -21.37 -20.41
N PHE A 157 -11.00 -20.24 -20.31
CA PHE A 157 -11.40 -19.16 -19.39
C PHE A 157 -12.82 -18.68 -19.70
N THR A 158 -13.74 -18.98 -18.78
CA THR A 158 -15.16 -18.65 -18.91
C THR A 158 -15.75 -18.12 -17.60
N ASN A 159 -16.87 -17.41 -17.72
CA ASN A 159 -17.69 -16.95 -16.62
C ASN A 159 -18.89 -17.92 -16.40
N ASP A 160 -19.05 -18.90 -17.30
CA ASP A 160 -20.11 -19.89 -17.23
C ASP A 160 -19.72 -21.06 -16.33
N PRO A 161 -20.71 -21.77 -15.73
CA PRO A 161 -20.44 -23.00 -15.01
C PRO A 161 -19.73 -24.03 -15.92
N PRO A 162 -18.57 -24.57 -15.52
CA PRO A 162 -17.88 -25.55 -16.35
C PRO A 162 -18.73 -26.82 -16.50
N ASN A 163 -18.68 -27.44 -17.68
CA ASN A 163 -19.35 -28.71 -17.92
C ASN A 163 -18.58 -29.83 -17.20
N TRP A 164 -19.17 -30.42 -16.16
CA TRP A 164 -18.51 -31.43 -15.33
C TRP A 164 -18.64 -32.86 -15.86
N ASN A 165 -19.39 -33.08 -16.94
CA ASN A 165 -19.62 -34.41 -17.51
C ASN A 165 -18.39 -34.99 -18.25
N VAL A 166 -17.28 -34.25 -18.25
CA VAL A 166 -16.00 -34.59 -18.89
C VAL A 166 -14.94 -35.08 -17.88
N LEU A 167 -15.33 -35.29 -16.60
CA LEU A 167 -14.49 -35.85 -15.53
C LEU A 167 -14.84 -37.29 -15.16
#